data_AF-A0A1B3W4N4-F1
#
_entry.id   AF-A0A1B3W4N4-F1
#
_cell.length_a   1.000
_cell.length_b   1.000
_cell.length_c   1.000
_cell.angle_alpha   90.00
_cell.angle_beta   90.00
_cell.angle_gamma   90.00
#
_symmetry.space_group_name_H-M   'P 1'
#
loop_
_entity.id
_entity.type
_entity.pdbx_description
1 polymer ?
#
loop_
_entity_poly.entity_id
_entity_poly.type
_entity_poly.pdbx_seq_one_letter_code
_entity_poly.pdbx_strand_id
1 'polypeptide(L)'
;MPAALAQDIEPEEEAHQQAREARKDRSAERFCIQETGSRIVASRNARSADERKECVDAGGRVYTREDIERSGSTDLADALRRLDPSIR
;
A
#
# COMPACT_ATOMS: atom_id res chain seq x y z
N MET A 1 16.10 39.05 14.81
CA MET A 1 15.00 38.15 14.43
C MET A 1 15.02 38.00 12.91
N PRO A 2 15.71 37.01 12.32
CA PRO A 2 15.55 36.76 10.91
C PRO A 2 14.29 35.93 10.67
N ALA A 3 13.57 36.36 9.63
CA ALA A 3 12.28 35.89 9.22
C ALA A 3 12.35 34.55 8.46
N ALA A 4 11.18 33.95 8.34
CA ALA A 4 10.83 32.68 7.71
C ALA A 4 11.60 32.37 6.41
N LEU A 5 12.10 31.13 6.33
CA LEU A 5 12.47 30.49 5.08
C LEU A 5 11.18 30.08 4.36
N ALA A 6 10.81 30.84 3.34
CA ALA A 6 9.86 30.39 2.34
C ALA A 6 10.47 29.19 1.61
N GLN A 7 9.76 28.07 1.65
CA GLN A 7 10.12 26.86 0.93
C GLN A 7 9.58 27.02 -0.49
N ASP A 8 10.45 27.41 -1.42
CA ASP A 8 10.19 27.23 -2.85
C ASP A 8 10.29 25.73 -3.12
N ILE A 9 9.18 25.02 -2.97
CA ILE A 9 9.07 23.62 -3.35
C ILE A 9 9.02 23.62 -4.87
N GLU A 10 10.10 23.20 -5.52
CA GLU A 10 10.18 23.17 -6.98
C GLU A 10 9.05 22.28 -7.55
N PRO A 11 8.45 22.65 -8.70
CA PRO A 11 7.29 21.94 -9.27
C PRO A 11 7.57 20.46 -9.58
N GLU A 12 8.84 20.10 -9.74
CA GLU A 12 9.29 18.72 -9.88
C GLU A 12 9.18 17.93 -8.57
N GLU A 13 9.45 18.54 -7.42
CA GLU A 13 9.32 17.91 -6.10
C GLU A 13 7.85 17.70 -5.72
N GLU A 14 6.97 18.66 -6.04
CA GLU A 14 5.52 18.48 -5.89
C GLU A 14 4.97 17.38 -6.80
N ALA A 15 5.44 17.29 -8.05
CA ALA A 15 5.05 16.22 -8.97
C ALA A 15 5.53 14.84 -8.48
N HIS A 16 6.75 14.76 -7.95
CA HIS A 16 7.26 13.54 -7.32
C HIS A 16 6.46 13.16 -6.07
N GLN A 17 6.04 14.13 -5.27
CA GLN A 17 5.24 13.90 -4.07
C GLN A 17 3.83 13.41 -4.43
N GLN A 18 3.15 14.06 -5.38
CA GLN A 18 1.84 13.63 -5.89
C GLN A 18 1.91 12.22 -6.50
N ALA A 19 2.96 11.91 -7.25
CA ALA A 19 3.18 10.57 -7.79
C ALA A 19 3.41 9.51 -6.69
N ARG A 20 4.02 9.88 -5.55
CA ARG A 20 4.19 9.00 -4.38
C ARG A 20 2.87 8.80 -3.63
N GLU A 21 2.06 9.84 -3.50
CA GLU A 21 0.74 9.76 -2.86
C GLU A 21 -0.23 8.91 -3.68
N ALA A 22 -0.32 9.13 -5.00
CA ALA A 22 -1.12 8.30 -5.90
C ALA A 22 -0.69 6.82 -5.89
N ARG A 23 0.60 6.53 -5.66
CA ARG A 23 1.10 5.16 -5.46
C ARG A 23 0.64 4.57 -4.14
N LYS A 24 0.67 5.34 -3.05
CA LYS A 24 0.15 4.91 -1.75
C LYS A 24 -1.32 4.54 -1.87
N ASP A 25 -2.12 5.37 -2.53
CA ASP A 25 -3.55 5.14 -2.72
C ASP A 25 -3.83 3.82 -3.45
N ARG A 26 -3.07 3.54 -4.53
CA ARG A 26 -3.21 2.26 -5.27
C ARG A 26 -2.71 1.06 -4.49
N SER A 27 -1.62 1.20 -3.74
CA SER A 27 -1.14 0.12 -2.85
C SER A 27 -2.05 -0.12 -1.64
N ALA A 28 -2.87 0.88 -1.28
CA ALA A 28 -3.90 0.77 -0.25
C ALA A 28 -5.22 0.19 -0.79
N GLU A 29 -5.33 -0.08 -2.11
CA GLU A 29 -6.45 -0.81 -2.65
C GLU A 29 -6.48 -2.23 -2.07
N ARG A 30 -7.60 -2.59 -1.44
CA ARG A 30 -7.82 -3.89 -0.78
C ARG A 30 -7.69 -5.11 -1.70
N PHE A 31 -7.51 -4.91 -3.01
CA PHE A 31 -7.34 -5.97 -4.01
C PHE A 31 -5.92 -6.01 -4.60
N CYS A 32 -5.06 -5.05 -4.28
CA CYS A 32 -3.70 -5.02 -4.80
C CYS A 32 -2.75 -5.88 -3.95
N ILE A 33 -2.63 -7.16 -4.31
CA ILE A 33 -1.74 -8.08 -3.60
C ILE A 33 -0.31 -7.88 -4.08
N GLN A 34 0.57 -7.38 -3.21
CA GLN A 34 2.00 -7.19 -3.53
C GLN A 34 2.89 -8.20 -2.80
N GLU A 35 2.55 -8.49 -1.55
CA GLU A 35 3.27 -9.39 -0.64
C GLU A 35 2.79 -10.85 -0.82
N THR A 36 2.87 -11.38 -2.03
CA THR A 36 2.70 -12.83 -2.23
C THR A 36 4.00 -13.50 -1.84
N GLY A 37 4.02 -14.47 -0.92
CA GLY A 37 5.26 -15.14 -0.43
C GLY A 37 6.15 -15.81 -1.50
N SER A 38 5.82 -15.67 -2.79
CA SER A 38 6.65 -16.01 -3.94
C SER A 38 7.68 -14.91 -4.25
N ARG A 39 8.94 -15.32 -4.39
CA ARG A 39 10.03 -14.42 -4.86
C ARG A 39 9.89 -14.02 -6.33
N ILE A 40 9.08 -14.72 -7.12
CA ILE A 40 8.96 -14.46 -8.56
C ILE A 40 8.26 -13.13 -8.81
N VAL A 41 7.14 -12.89 -8.13
CA VAL A 41 6.39 -11.64 -8.19
C VAL A 41 7.25 -10.48 -7.68
N ALA A 42 7.86 -10.65 -6.50
CA ALA A 42 8.75 -9.63 -5.94
C ALA A 42 9.90 -9.27 -6.91
N SER A 43 10.48 -10.27 -7.58
CA SER A 43 11.54 -10.05 -8.57
C SER A 43 11.03 -9.39 -9.85
N ARG A 44 9.80 -9.68 -10.31
CA ARG A 44 9.17 -9.00 -11.45
C ARG A 44 8.85 -7.54 -11.12
N ASN A 45 8.27 -7.29 -9.95
CA ASN A 45 8.00 -5.95 -9.45
C ASN A 45 9.28 -5.11 -9.29
N ALA A 46 10.38 -5.72 -8.86
CA ALA A 46 11.67 -5.05 -8.75
C ALA A 46 12.35 -4.77 -10.10
N ARG A 47 12.04 -5.56 -11.14
CA ARG A 47 12.61 -5.42 -12.49
C ARG A 47 11.76 -4.58 -13.43
N SER A 48 10.50 -4.36 -13.10
CA SER A 48 9.63 -3.51 -13.89
C SER A 48 10.16 -2.08 -13.83
N ALA A 49 10.55 -1.53 -14.98
CA ALA A 49 10.90 -0.12 -15.13
C ALA A 49 9.65 0.79 -15.03
N ASP A 50 8.47 0.19 -15.06
CA ASP A 50 7.21 0.86 -14.79
C ASP A 50 7.09 1.07 -13.28
N GLU A 51 6.90 2.31 -12.86
CA GLU A 51 6.72 2.69 -11.46
C GLU A 51 5.44 2.10 -10.83
N ARG A 52 4.60 1.51 -11.68
CA ARG A 52 3.45 0.67 -11.31
C ARG A 52 3.96 -0.71 -10.86
N LYS A 53 4.12 -0.90 -9.54
CA LYS A 53 4.26 -2.24 -8.97
C LYS A 53 3.08 -3.10 -9.44
N GLU A 54 3.36 -4.23 -10.08
CA GLU A 54 2.34 -5.14 -10.58
C GLU A 54 1.69 -5.82 -9.36
N CYS A 55 0.45 -5.45 -9.08
CA CYS A 55 -0.38 -6.25 -8.17
C CYS A 55 -0.49 -7.64 -8.79
N VAL A 56 -0.39 -8.68 -7.97
CA VAL A 56 -0.58 -10.03 -8.47
C VAL A 56 -2.01 -10.18 -8.98
N ASP A 57 -2.15 -10.70 -10.19
CA ASP A 57 -3.42 -11.12 -10.78
C ASP A 57 -3.90 -12.40 -10.06
N ALA A 58 -4.26 -12.26 -8.79
CA ALA A 58 -4.77 -13.31 -7.94
C ALA A 58 -6.04 -12.83 -7.25
N GLY A 59 -7.06 -13.70 -7.21
CA GLY A 59 -8.28 -13.43 -6.46
C GLY A 59 -8.00 -13.44 -4.96
N GLY A 60 -8.05 -12.27 -4.32
CA GLY A 60 -7.86 -12.15 -2.88
C GLY A 60 -8.08 -10.72 -2.36
N ARG A 61 -8.04 -10.59 -1.04
CA ARG A 61 -8.09 -9.30 -0.34
C ARG A 61 -6.84 -9.09 0.50
N VAL A 62 -6.42 -7.84 0.61
CA VAL A 62 -5.30 -7.42 1.46
C VAL A 62 -5.86 -6.70 2.68
N TYR A 63 -5.37 -7.13 3.85
CA TYR A 63 -5.62 -6.47 5.12
C TYR A 63 -4.27 -6.02 5.70
N THR A 64 -4.14 -4.73 5.92
CA THR A 64 -2.93 -4.14 6.48
C THR A 64 -2.82 -4.43 7.97
N ARG A 65 -1.63 -4.24 8.53
CA ARG A 65 -1.44 -4.31 9.99
C ARG A 65 -2.41 -3.39 10.73
N GLU A 66 -2.58 -2.17 10.22
CA GLU A 66 -3.51 -1.17 10.75
C GLU A 66 -4.96 -1.68 10.77
N ASP A 67 -5.40 -2.40 9.73
CA ASP A 67 -6.75 -2.97 9.67
C ASP A 67 -6.94 -4.05 10.74
N ILE A 68 -5.93 -4.90 10.93
CA ILE A 68 -5.93 -5.93 11.97
C ILE A 68 -5.97 -5.29 13.36
N GLU A 69 -5.15 -4.27 13.61
CA GLU A 69 -5.11 -3.58 14.90
C GLU A 69 -6.41 -2.83 15.19
N ARG A 70 -6.99 -2.18 14.18
CA ARG A 70 -8.29 -1.49 14.27
C ARG A 70 -9.45 -2.45 14.55
N SER A 71 -9.33 -3.72 14.18
CA SER A 71 -10.36 -4.73 14.47
C SER A 71 -10.53 -5.00 15.98
N GLY A 72 -9.51 -4.69 16.79
CA GLY A 72 -9.48 -4.93 18.24
C GLY A 72 -9.40 -6.41 18.62
N SER A 73 -9.24 -7.32 17.66
CA SER A 73 -9.11 -8.75 17.90
C SER A 73 -7.68 -9.12 18.32
N THR A 74 -7.55 -9.99 19.31
CA THR A 74 -6.26 -10.54 19.76
C THR A 74 -5.80 -11.74 18.92
N ASP A 75 -6.70 -12.29 18.12
CA ASP A 75 -6.47 -13.42 17.23
C ASP A 75 -6.67 -13.00 15.76
N LEU A 76 -5.82 -13.50 14.88
CA LEU A 76 -5.85 -13.16 13.46
C LEU A 76 -7.09 -13.71 12.75
N ALA A 77 -7.53 -14.93 13.08
CA ALA A 77 -8.71 -15.49 12.45
C ALA A 77 -9.97 -14.71 12.86
N ASP A 78 -10.07 -14.29 14.12
CA ASP A 78 -11.14 -13.40 14.58
C ASP A 78 -11.09 -12.03 13.88
N ALA A 79 -9.91 -11.43 13.75
CA ALA A 79 -9.72 -10.17 13.04
C ALA A 79 -10.22 -10.27 11.59
N LEU A 80 -9.80 -11.33 10.88
CA LEU A 80 -10.18 -11.56 9.48
C LEU A 80 -11.68 -11.81 9.31
N ARG A 81 -12.33 -12.56 10.21
CA ARG A 81 -13.79 -12.76 10.18
C ARG A 81 -14.57 -11.46 10.37
N ARG A 82 -14.07 -10.53 11.18
CA ARG A 82 -14.68 -9.20 11.37
C ARG A 82 -14.49 -8.29 10.17
N LEU A 83 -13.31 -8.38 9.53
CA LEU A 83 -12.95 -7.58 8.36
C LEU A 83 -13.57 -8.12 7.05
N ASP A 84 -13.85 -9.42 6.98
CA ASP A 84 -14.50 -10.06 5.84
C ASP A 84 -15.55 -11.09 6.29
N PRO A 85 -16.86 -10.77 6.16
CA PRO A 85 -17.94 -11.71 6.47
C PRO A 85 -17.98 -12.96 5.58
N SER A 86 -17.24 -12.99 4.46
CA SER A 86 -17.13 -14.18 3.63
C SER A 86 -16.20 -15.24 4.22
N ILE A 87 -15.35 -14.86 5.19
CA ILE A 87 -14.50 -15.76 5.96
C ILE A 87 -15.33 -16.32 7.12
N ARG A 88 -15.51 -17.65 7.16
CA ARG A 88 -16.23 -18.37 8.22
C ARG A 88 -15.28 -19.01 9.21
#